data_AF-A0A445D1Z1-F1
#
_entry.id   AF-A0A445D1Z1-F1
#
_cell.length_a   1.000
_cell.length_b   1.000
_cell.length_c   1.000
_cell.angle_alpha   90.00
_cell.angle_beta   90.00
_cell.angle_gamma   90.00
#
_symmetry.space_group_name_H-M   'P 1'
#
loop_
_entity.id
_entity.type
_entity.pdbx_description
1 polymer ?
#
loop_
_entity_poly.entity_id
_entity_poly.type
_entity_poly.pdbx_seq_one_letter_code
_entity_poly.pdbx_strand_id
1 'polypeptide(L)'
;MLPPRYIFFIAVSLATIAVILLALLSPVSHTTNNPTKPWLDLSMYIQQQHQHVASTEDQASSLGGAFMYHGFLTEGPENTSRVVGKAQGFIIIPTSNNVEQFQQYYYYDSSAFNVMCLTFDTPEHSGSLSVEAKKEVSPQKSNNKSRRREELRVVGGTGSFAFARGIAIISQTGGGQSTHKNGVAASYHVKLQLQFPKHSSNKFLP
;
A
#
# COMPACT_ATOMS: atom_id res chain seq x y z
N MET A 1 26.16 -28.44 -34.12
CA MET A 1 24.92 -28.49 -33.32
C MET A 1 25.22 -29.25 -32.03
N LEU A 2 24.98 -28.64 -30.87
CA LEU A 2 25.10 -29.36 -29.60
C LEU A 2 23.96 -30.41 -29.50
N PRO A 3 24.23 -31.62 -29.00
CA PRO A 3 23.18 -32.62 -28.85
C PRO A 3 22.10 -32.11 -27.86
N PRO A 4 20.81 -32.39 -28.10
CA PRO A 4 19.69 -31.80 -27.35
C PRO A 4 19.74 -32.07 -25.84
N ARG A 5 20.40 -33.15 -25.41
CA ARG A 5 20.62 -33.46 -23.99
C ARG A 5 21.51 -32.43 -23.29
N TYR A 6 22.54 -31.91 -23.97
CA TYR A 6 23.43 -30.90 -23.39
C TYR A 6 22.74 -29.54 -23.27
N ILE A 7 21.88 -29.20 -24.22
CA ILE A 7 21.07 -27.97 -24.18
C ILE A 7 20.18 -27.96 -22.93
N PHE A 8 19.56 -29.10 -22.63
CA PHE A 8 18.73 -29.26 -21.43
C PHE A 8 19.53 -29.06 -20.13
N PHE A 9 20.68 -29.73 -19.98
CA PHE A 9 21.51 -29.60 -18.78
C PHE A 9 22.07 -28.18 -18.59
N ILE A 10 22.47 -27.52 -19.67
CA ILE A 10 22.92 -26.13 -19.62
C ILE A 10 21.77 -25.22 -19.18
N ALA A 11 20.58 -25.36 -19.76
CA ALA A 11 19.42 -24.54 -19.42
C ALA A 11 19.01 -24.70 -17.94
N VAL A 12 18.96 -25.94 -17.44
CA VAL A 12 18.65 -26.23 -16.03
C VAL A 12 19.73 -25.69 -15.10
N SER A 13 21.02 -25.85 -15.46
CA SER A 13 22.12 -25.32 -14.65
C SER A 13 22.12 -23.79 -14.61
N LEU A 14 21.86 -23.13 -15.76
CA LEU A 14 21.78 -21.67 -15.82
C LEU A 14 20.60 -21.14 -15.00
N ALA A 15 19.43 -21.80 -15.09
CA ALA A 15 18.25 -21.44 -14.32
C ALA A 15 18.48 -21.60 -12.81
N THR A 16 19.07 -22.72 -12.38
CA THR A 16 19.40 -22.95 -10.96
C THR A 16 20.42 -21.95 -10.44
N ILE A 17 21.49 -21.66 -11.20
CA ILE A 17 22.46 -20.61 -10.85
C ILE A 17 21.76 -19.25 -10.75
N ALA A 18 20.88 -18.89 -11.69
CA ALA A 18 20.15 -17.63 -11.64
C ALA A 18 19.25 -17.53 -10.40
N VAL A 19 18.55 -18.61 -10.01
CA VAL A 19 17.75 -18.63 -8.78
C VAL A 19 18.62 -18.49 -7.54
N ILE A 20 19.78 -19.17 -7.49
CA ILE A 20 20.73 -19.05 -6.37
C ILE A 20 21.29 -17.62 -6.30
N LEU A 21 21.67 -17.03 -7.42
CA LEU A 21 22.15 -15.65 -7.49
C LEU A 21 21.05 -14.68 -7.05
N LEU A 22 19.80 -14.86 -7.49
CA LEU A 22 18.69 -14.03 -7.04
C LEU A 22 18.43 -14.20 -5.53
N ALA A 23 18.61 -15.40 -4.98
CA ALA A 23 18.48 -15.63 -3.54
C ALA A 23 19.62 -14.98 -2.74
N LEU A 24 20.86 -14.99 -3.25
CA LEU A 24 22.04 -14.44 -2.59
C LEU A 24 22.19 -12.92 -2.78
N LEU A 25 21.81 -12.40 -3.95
CA LEU A 25 21.80 -10.97 -4.27
C LEU A 25 20.48 -10.31 -3.88
N SER A 26 19.47 -11.07 -3.46
CA SER A 26 18.30 -10.49 -2.82
C SER A 26 18.81 -9.69 -1.61
N PRO A 27 18.52 -8.38 -1.53
CA PRO A 27 18.85 -7.61 -0.35
C PRO A 27 18.01 -8.12 0.82
N VAL A 28 18.52 -9.14 1.51
CA VAL A 28 18.02 -9.53 2.82
C VAL A 28 18.36 -8.37 3.73
N SER A 29 17.32 -7.66 4.16
CA SER A 29 17.44 -6.59 5.14
C SER A 29 17.94 -7.21 6.45
N HIS A 30 19.26 -7.20 6.65
CA HIS A 30 19.89 -7.56 7.91
C HIS A 30 19.78 -6.37 8.86
N THR A 31 18.58 -6.10 9.37
CA THR A 31 18.46 -5.22 10.54
C THR A 31 18.81 -6.04 11.77
N THR A 32 20.06 -5.91 12.23
CA THR A 32 20.54 -6.48 13.50
C THR A 32 20.04 -5.62 14.64
N ASN A 33 18.72 -5.62 14.88
CA ASN A 33 18.13 -5.03 16.07
C ASN A 33 17.30 -6.11 16.75
N ASN A 34 17.73 -6.51 17.95
CA ASN A 34 17.01 -7.44 18.82
C ASN A 34 15.51 -7.05 18.86
N PRO A 35 14.58 -7.88 18.35
CA PRO A 35 13.17 -7.50 18.35
C PRO A 35 12.58 -7.81 19.72
N THR A 36 12.78 -6.90 20.68
CA THR A 36 12.09 -6.95 21.98
C THR A 36 10.59 -6.66 21.85
N LYS A 37 10.12 -6.20 20.68
CA LYS A 37 8.69 -6.04 20.36
C LYS A 37 8.35 -6.68 19.02
N PRO A 38 7.44 -7.67 18.96
CA PRO A 38 6.92 -8.21 17.69
C PRO A 38 5.89 -7.29 17.02
N TRP A 39 5.93 -5.99 17.32
CA TRP A 39 4.94 -5.00 16.90
C TRP A 39 5.64 -3.72 16.45
N LEU A 40 5.18 -3.12 15.36
CA LEU A 40 5.67 -1.86 14.79
C LEU A 40 4.49 -0.91 14.54
N ASP A 41 4.58 0.31 15.06
CA ASP A 41 3.61 1.38 14.84
C ASP A 41 4.30 2.51 14.06
N LEU A 42 3.80 2.84 12.86
CA LEU A 42 4.30 3.91 12.02
C LEU A 42 3.17 4.90 11.74
N SER A 43 3.46 6.19 11.81
CA SER A 43 2.52 7.26 11.47
C SER A 43 3.16 8.20 10.47
N MET A 44 2.40 8.56 9.43
CA MET A 44 2.91 9.27 8.27
C MET A 44 1.77 9.96 7.51
N TYR A 45 2.11 10.79 6.54
CA TYR A 45 1.14 11.51 5.73
C TYR A 45 1.32 11.17 4.26
N ILE A 46 0.22 11.04 3.55
CA ILE A 46 0.21 10.98 2.09
C ILE A 46 -0.06 12.39 1.58
N GLN A 47 0.84 12.87 0.72
CA GLN A 47 0.68 14.08 -0.05
C GLN A 47 0.42 13.72 -1.51
N GLN A 48 -0.74 14.13 -2.02
CA GLN A 48 -1.10 13.88 -3.41
C GLN A 48 -0.26 14.78 -4.32
N GLN A 49 0.36 14.19 -5.36
CA GLN A 49 0.94 14.98 -6.42
C GLN A 49 -0.19 15.62 -7.23
N HIS A 50 -0.26 16.96 -7.24
CA HIS A 50 -0.97 17.67 -8.30
C HIS A 50 -0.17 17.50 -9.59
N GLN A 51 -0.24 16.33 -10.21
CA GLN A 51 0.08 16.28 -11.63
C GLN A 51 -1.02 17.08 -12.33
N HIS A 52 -0.61 18.15 -12.99
CA HIS A 52 -1.38 18.82 -14.04
C HIS A 52 -1.53 17.80 -15.16
N VAL A 53 -2.39 16.79 -14.97
CA VAL A 53 -2.84 15.93 -16.05
C VAL A 53 -3.58 16.90 -16.94
N ALA A 54 -2.98 17.22 -18.10
CA ALA A 54 -3.68 17.91 -19.16
C ALA A 54 -5.05 17.24 -19.28
N SER A 55 -6.08 18.02 -19.02
CA SER A 55 -7.46 17.62 -19.15
C SER A 55 -7.68 17.17 -20.58
N THR A 56 -7.45 15.88 -20.85
CA THR A 56 -8.26 15.21 -21.83
C THR A 56 -9.62 15.10 -21.18
N GLU A 57 -10.48 16.06 -21.47
CA GLU A 57 -11.92 15.88 -21.42
C GLU A 57 -12.28 14.67 -22.31
N ASP A 58 -12.02 13.45 -21.85
CA ASP A 58 -12.65 12.28 -22.43
C ASP A 58 -13.92 12.03 -21.63
N GLN A 59 -14.96 12.59 -22.24
CA GLN A 59 -16.37 12.30 -22.10
C GLN A 59 -16.63 10.79 -21.93
N ALA A 60 -16.48 10.27 -20.72
CA ALA A 60 -16.92 8.94 -20.32
C ALA A 60 -17.58 8.97 -18.94
N SER A 61 -18.36 10.02 -18.65
CA SER A 61 -19.23 10.07 -17.49
C SER A 61 -20.53 9.31 -17.79
N SER A 62 -20.46 7.97 -17.78
CA SER A 62 -21.62 7.07 -17.64
C SER A 62 -21.25 5.60 -17.39
N LEU A 63 -19.98 5.23 -17.51
CA LEU A 63 -19.44 3.93 -17.10
C LEU A 63 -18.43 4.16 -15.97
N GLY A 64 -18.55 3.39 -14.89
CA GLY A 64 -17.65 3.36 -13.75
C GLY A 64 -16.21 3.18 -14.17
N GLY A 65 -15.29 3.61 -13.31
CA GLY A 65 -13.88 3.80 -13.67
C GLY A 65 -12.92 3.35 -12.58
N ALA A 66 -11.69 3.07 -12.98
CA ALA A 66 -10.57 2.84 -12.08
C ALA A 66 -9.59 4.00 -12.17
N PHE A 67 -9.28 4.63 -11.04
CA PHE A 67 -8.34 5.74 -10.95
C PHE A 67 -7.07 5.27 -10.28
N MET A 68 -5.92 5.49 -10.91
CA MET A 68 -4.63 5.24 -10.28
C MET A 68 -4.25 6.43 -9.39
N TYR A 69 -3.81 6.13 -8.17
CA TYR A 69 -3.32 7.11 -7.21
C TYR A 69 -1.79 7.04 -7.10
N HIS A 70 -1.16 8.21 -7.08
CA HIS A 70 0.26 8.37 -6.81
C HIS A 70 0.48 9.53 -5.82
N GLY A 71 1.21 9.26 -4.74
CA GLY A 71 1.53 10.25 -3.73
C GLY A 71 2.86 9.98 -3.05
N PHE A 72 3.39 11.00 -2.38
CA PHE A 72 4.54 10.85 -1.50
C PHE A 72 4.10 10.53 -0.08
N LEU A 73 4.93 9.76 0.59
CA LEU A 73 4.82 9.49 2.01
C LEU A 73 5.78 10.42 2.76
N THR A 74 5.27 11.21 3.70
CA THR A 74 6.04 12.20 4.47
C THR A 74 5.89 12.01 5.97
N GLU A 75 6.89 12.46 6.74
CA GLU A 75 6.88 12.39 8.21
C GLU A 75 5.83 13.33 8.83
N GLY A 76 5.60 14.47 8.19
CA GLY A 76 4.65 15.49 8.62
C GLY A 76 3.67 15.90 7.51
N PRO A 77 2.61 16.63 7.88
CA PRO A 77 1.61 17.13 6.92
C PRO A 77 2.13 18.29 6.07
N GLU A 78 3.21 18.97 6.49
CA GLU A 78 3.75 20.13 5.80
C GLU A 78 4.39 19.74 4.45
N ASN A 79 4.27 20.59 3.44
CA ASN A 79 4.86 20.33 2.11
C ASN A 79 6.41 20.31 2.12
N THR A 80 7.04 20.80 3.19
CA THR A 80 8.48 20.76 3.44
C THR A 80 8.92 19.56 4.26
N SER A 81 7.98 18.73 4.75
CA SER A 81 8.31 17.54 5.52
C SER A 81 9.16 16.56 4.71
N ARG A 82 10.03 15.84 5.41
CA ARG A 82 10.89 14.83 4.80
C ARG A 82 10.04 13.73 4.15
N VAL A 83 10.38 13.39 2.91
CA VAL A 83 9.81 12.25 2.18
C VAL A 83 10.47 10.97 2.68
N VAL A 84 9.66 10.01 3.10
CA VAL A 84 10.06 8.67 3.60
C VAL A 84 9.68 7.55 2.65
N GLY A 85 8.94 7.87 1.58
CA GLY A 85 8.50 6.86 0.64
C GLY A 85 7.49 7.33 -0.38
N LYS A 86 6.78 6.36 -0.97
CA LYS A 86 5.73 6.55 -1.99
C LYS A 86 4.49 5.74 -1.65
N ALA A 87 3.33 6.30 -1.97
CA ALA A 87 2.04 5.63 -1.91
C ALA A 87 1.48 5.50 -3.33
N GLN A 88 1.22 4.26 -3.74
CA GLN A 88 0.68 3.94 -5.06
C GLN A 88 -0.51 3.02 -4.89
N GLY A 89 -1.61 3.28 -5.59
CA GLY A 89 -2.79 2.46 -5.45
C GLY A 89 -3.79 2.72 -6.54
N PHE A 90 -4.98 2.17 -6.39
CA PHE A 90 -6.11 2.51 -7.25
C PHE A 90 -7.43 2.55 -6.49
N ILE A 91 -8.35 3.32 -7.05
CA ILE A 91 -9.72 3.49 -6.55
C ILE A 91 -10.65 3.01 -7.67
N ILE A 92 -11.55 2.10 -7.36
CA ILE A 92 -12.59 1.64 -8.28
C ILE A 92 -13.89 2.35 -7.91
N ILE A 93 -14.42 3.14 -8.85
CA ILE A 93 -15.71 3.80 -8.73
C ILE A 93 -16.76 2.98 -9.48
N PRO A 94 -17.75 2.40 -8.79
CA PRO A 94 -18.86 1.68 -9.43
C PRO A 94 -19.68 2.55 -10.38
N THR A 95 -20.16 1.97 -11.48
CA THR A 95 -21.36 2.48 -12.16
C THR A 95 -22.59 1.95 -11.44
N SER A 96 -23.52 2.80 -11.04
CA SER A 96 -24.87 2.34 -10.71
C SER A 96 -25.90 3.28 -11.30
N ASN A 97 -26.48 2.87 -12.42
CA ASN A 97 -27.71 3.42 -12.97
C ASN A 97 -28.95 2.61 -12.56
N ASN A 98 -28.81 1.52 -11.78
CA ASN A 98 -29.92 0.75 -11.21
C ASN A 98 -29.52 0.17 -9.83
N VAL A 99 -29.88 0.90 -8.78
CA VAL A 99 -29.33 0.74 -7.42
C VAL A 99 -29.90 -0.47 -6.66
N GLU A 100 -30.93 -1.16 -7.17
CA GLU A 100 -31.70 -2.11 -6.35
C GLU A 100 -31.37 -3.59 -6.56
N GLN A 101 -30.74 -4.01 -7.67
CA GLN A 101 -30.43 -5.44 -7.91
C GLN A 101 -28.98 -5.84 -7.67
N PHE A 102 -28.06 -4.88 -7.53
CA PHE A 102 -26.61 -5.16 -7.39
C PHE A 102 -26.00 -4.62 -6.08
N GLN A 103 -26.83 -4.24 -5.12
CA GLN A 103 -26.39 -3.72 -3.82
C GLN A 103 -25.58 -4.75 -3.01
N GLN A 104 -25.72 -6.04 -3.31
CA GLN A 104 -24.97 -7.12 -2.68
C GLN A 104 -23.56 -7.33 -3.29
N TYR A 105 -23.28 -6.78 -4.48
CA TYR A 105 -22.00 -6.97 -5.17
C TYR A 105 -21.08 -5.74 -5.11
N TYR A 106 -21.64 -4.53 -4.96
CA TYR A 106 -20.89 -3.28 -4.88
C TYR A 106 -20.61 -2.86 -3.44
N TYR A 107 -19.80 -3.67 -2.76
CA TYR A 107 -19.36 -3.45 -1.38
C TYR A 107 -18.08 -2.59 -1.26
N TYR A 108 -17.80 -1.75 -2.27
CA TYR A 108 -16.57 -0.93 -2.35
C TYR A 108 -16.85 0.58 -2.38
N ASP A 109 -18.11 1.00 -2.33
CA ASP A 109 -18.57 2.37 -2.58
C ASP A 109 -18.21 3.39 -1.48
N SER A 110 -17.29 3.04 -0.58
CA SER A 110 -16.95 3.90 0.55
C SER A 110 -15.48 3.93 0.94
N SER A 111 -14.62 3.25 0.19
CA SER A 111 -13.18 3.26 0.43
C SER A 111 -12.50 4.43 -0.27
N ALA A 112 -11.57 5.12 0.41
CA ALA A 112 -10.67 6.07 -0.22
C ALA A 112 -9.61 5.36 -1.09
N PHE A 113 -9.33 4.07 -0.84
CA PHE A 113 -8.36 3.27 -1.58
C PHE A 113 -8.71 1.76 -1.56
N ASN A 114 -8.99 1.16 -2.71
CA ASN A 114 -9.27 -0.27 -2.78
C ASN A 114 -8.02 -1.10 -2.44
N VAL A 115 -6.90 -0.77 -3.07
CA VAL A 115 -5.59 -1.38 -2.83
C VAL A 115 -4.53 -0.30 -2.89
N MET A 116 -3.56 -0.36 -1.95
CA MET A 116 -2.43 0.55 -1.92
C MET A 116 -1.13 -0.18 -1.56
N CYS A 117 -0.07 0.12 -2.29
CA CYS A 117 1.31 -0.25 -2.01
C CYS A 117 2.05 0.96 -1.45
N LEU A 118 2.58 0.81 -0.24
CA LEU A 118 3.44 1.76 0.43
C LEU A 118 4.88 1.29 0.25
N THR A 119 5.73 2.11 -0.38
CA THR A 119 7.15 1.81 -0.53
C THR A 119 7.94 2.75 0.35
N PHE A 120 8.82 2.21 1.18
CA PHE A 120 9.67 2.94 2.11
C PHE A 120 11.11 2.87 1.64
N ASP A 121 11.77 4.02 1.64
CA ASP A 121 13.17 4.16 1.26
C ASP A 121 13.90 5.01 2.30
N THR A 122 14.02 4.44 3.49
CA THR A 122 14.70 5.07 4.63
C THR A 122 15.75 4.10 5.20
N PRO A 123 16.81 4.62 5.86
CA PRO A 123 17.79 3.78 6.54
C PRO A 123 17.16 2.86 7.60
N GLU A 124 16.10 3.32 8.27
CA GLU A 124 15.43 2.59 9.34
C GLU A 124 14.49 1.51 8.79
N HIS A 125 13.80 1.83 7.72
CA HIS A 125 12.81 0.97 7.07
C HIS A 125 12.94 1.05 5.55
N SER A 126 13.39 -0.06 4.96
CA SER A 126 13.45 -0.23 3.51
C SER A 126 12.64 -1.46 3.11
N GLY A 127 11.75 -1.29 2.13
CA GLY A 127 10.85 -2.33 1.65
C GLY A 127 9.48 -1.79 1.28
N SER A 128 8.55 -2.68 0.95
CA SER A 128 7.18 -2.33 0.60
C SER A 128 6.15 -3.03 1.48
N LEU A 129 4.97 -2.42 1.59
CA LEU A 129 3.83 -2.95 2.34
C LEU A 129 2.56 -2.76 1.50
N SER A 130 1.83 -3.83 1.25
CA SER A 130 0.57 -3.79 0.51
C SER A 130 -0.61 -3.88 1.47
N VAL A 131 -1.60 -3.02 1.24
CA VAL A 131 -2.83 -2.94 2.03
C VAL A 131 -4.05 -2.94 1.12
N GLU A 132 -5.14 -3.51 1.60
CA GLU A 132 -6.40 -3.66 0.85
C GLU A 132 -7.60 -3.31 1.73
N ALA A 133 -8.63 -2.71 1.13
CA ALA A 133 -9.89 -2.42 1.79
C ALA A 133 -10.56 -3.70 2.35
N LYS A 134 -11.05 -3.63 3.58
CA LYS A 134 -11.78 -4.76 4.18
C LYS A 134 -13.13 -4.95 3.47
N LYS A 135 -13.53 -6.20 3.26
CA LYS A 135 -14.75 -6.60 2.52
C LYS A 135 -16.07 -6.39 3.30
N GLU A 136 -16.10 -5.86 4.53
CA GLU A 136 -17.35 -5.79 5.29
C GLU A 136 -17.65 -4.55 6.14
N VAL A 137 -18.98 -4.34 6.19
CA VAL A 137 -19.94 -3.51 6.95
C VAL A 137 -19.41 -2.95 8.26
N SER A 138 -19.45 -1.66 8.55
CA SER A 138 -20.35 -0.58 8.10
C SER A 138 -19.50 0.70 7.99
N PRO A 139 -19.92 1.72 7.23
CA PRO A 139 -19.48 3.06 7.57
C PRO A 139 -19.88 3.24 9.03
N GLN A 140 -18.92 3.31 9.95
CA GLN A 140 -19.20 3.96 11.22
C GLN A 140 -19.49 5.39 10.82
N LYS A 141 -20.77 5.64 10.56
CA LYS A 141 -21.36 6.94 10.32
C LYS A 141 -21.20 7.64 11.65
N SER A 142 -19.98 8.16 11.86
CA SER A 142 -19.73 9.09 12.92
C SER A 142 -20.78 10.17 12.72
N ASN A 143 -21.66 10.34 13.70
CA ASN A 143 -22.67 11.41 13.72
C ASN A 143 -22.03 12.80 13.59
N ASN A 144 -20.69 12.87 13.59
CA ASN A 144 -19.90 14.02 13.23
C ASN A 144 -19.51 14.00 11.74
N LYS A 145 -20.10 14.95 10.99
CA LYS A 145 -19.89 15.27 9.56
C LYS A 145 -18.43 15.58 9.16
N SER A 146 -17.43 15.37 10.03
CA SER A 146 -16.13 16.04 9.90
C SER A 146 -14.96 15.17 9.47
N ARG A 147 -14.90 13.84 9.68
CA ARG A 147 -13.69 13.07 9.34
C ARG A 147 -14.00 11.63 8.93
N ARG A 148 -13.70 11.29 7.67
CA ARG A 148 -13.74 9.91 7.16
C ARG A 148 -12.49 9.19 7.67
N ARG A 149 -12.70 8.12 8.44
CA ARG A 149 -11.65 7.21 8.91
C ARG A 149 -11.90 5.84 8.28
N GLU A 150 -10.88 5.29 7.68
CA GLU A 150 -10.92 4.01 6.97
C GLU A 150 -9.87 3.05 7.54
N GLU A 151 -10.20 1.76 7.55
CA GLU A 151 -9.28 0.70 7.90
C GLU A 151 -9.04 -0.24 6.72
N LEU A 152 -7.77 -0.38 6.36
CA LEU A 152 -7.27 -1.32 5.36
C LEU A 152 -6.53 -2.47 6.07
N ARG A 153 -6.63 -3.68 5.52
CA ARG A 153 -5.88 -4.85 5.99
C ARG A 153 -4.53 -4.92 5.30
N VAL A 154 -3.48 -5.24 6.05
CA VAL A 154 -2.17 -5.60 5.48
C VAL A 154 -2.26 -6.97 4.82
N VAL A 155 -1.94 -7.05 3.53
CA VAL A 155 -1.95 -8.30 2.76
C VAL A 155 -0.56 -8.90 2.61
N GLY A 156 0.50 -8.10 2.74
CA GLY A 156 1.88 -8.57 2.72
C GLY A 156 2.89 -7.43 2.69
N GLY A 157 4.17 -7.78 2.74
CA GLY A 157 5.26 -6.83 2.65
C GLY A 157 6.59 -7.48 2.27
N THR A 158 7.56 -6.64 1.94
CA THR A 158 8.92 -6.99 1.53
C THR A 158 9.95 -6.25 2.38
N GLY A 159 11.22 -6.66 2.34
CA GLY A 159 12.29 -6.02 3.09
C GLY A 159 12.01 -6.00 4.60
N SER A 160 12.06 -4.81 5.19
CA SER A 160 11.78 -4.56 6.62
C SER A 160 10.36 -4.94 7.04
N PHE A 161 9.45 -5.09 6.07
CA PHE A 161 8.05 -5.46 6.27
C PHE A 161 7.75 -6.90 5.85
N ALA A 162 8.77 -7.73 5.62
CA ALA A 162 8.59 -9.13 5.28
C ALA A 162 7.74 -9.84 6.35
N PHE A 163 6.72 -10.57 5.90
CA PHE A 163 5.76 -11.30 6.74
C PHE A 163 4.93 -10.42 7.70
N ALA A 164 4.94 -9.09 7.54
CA ALA A 164 4.12 -8.19 8.32
C ALA A 164 2.63 -8.53 8.15
N ARG A 165 1.89 -8.51 9.26
CA ARG A 165 0.43 -8.59 9.30
C ARG A 165 -0.10 -7.42 10.11
N GLY A 166 -1.33 -7.00 9.88
CA GLY A 166 -1.92 -5.92 10.66
C GLY A 166 -2.92 -5.08 9.88
N ILE A 167 -3.02 -3.82 10.27
CA ILE A 167 -3.97 -2.86 9.70
C ILE A 167 -3.29 -1.52 9.39
N ALA A 168 -3.82 -0.83 8.38
CA ALA A 168 -3.55 0.56 8.10
C ALA A 168 -4.82 1.38 8.33
N ILE A 169 -4.71 2.45 9.09
CA ILE A 169 -5.80 3.38 9.37
C ILE A 169 -5.52 4.65 8.57
N ILE A 170 -6.45 5.01 7.69
CA ILE A 170 -6.38 6.23 6.88
C ILE A 170 -7.40 7.23 7.40
N SER A 171 -6.98 8.48 7.59
CA SER A 171 -7.85 9.57 8.01
C SER A 171 -7.60 10.79 7.14
N GLN A 172 -8.65 11.41 6.63
CA GLN A 172 -8.51 12.65 5.88
C GLN A 172 -8.17 13.81 6.83
N THR A 173 -7.06 14.51 6.54
CA THR A 173 -6.58 15.67 7.30
C THR A 173 -6.75 16.91 6.43
N GLY A 174 -7.86 17.64 6.63
CA GLY A 174 -8.18 18.87 5.89
C GLY A 174 -9.63 18.86 5.40
N GLY A 175 -10.41 19.85 5.82
CA GLY A 175 -11.83 19.99 5.48
C GLY A 175 -12.03 20.82 4.22
N GLY A 176 -12.98 20.39 3.40
CA GLY A 176 -13.61 21.24 2.38
C GLY A 176 -13.07 21.07 0.98
N GLN A 177 -13.93 20.52 0.12
CA GLN A 177 -14.16 20.90 -1.27
C GLN A 177 -13.02 21.70 -1.93
N SER A 178 -12.38 21.06 -2.91
CA SER A 178 -11.54 21.69 -3.92
C SER A 178 -12.19 22.98 -4.42
N THR A 179 -11.79 24.10 -3.84
CA THR A 179 -12.00 25.41 -4.44
C THR A 179 -10.65 25.80 -4.99
N HIS A 180 -10.65 26.01 -6.30
CA HIS A 180 -9.59 26.44 -7.21
C HIS A 180 -8.88 27.75 -6.80
N LYS A 181 -8.72 28.08 -5.51
CA LYS A 181 -8.21 29.39 -5.07
C LYS A 181 -7.24 29.39 -3.90
N ASN A 182 -6.99 28.30 -3.17
CA ASN A 182 -5.87 28.22 -2.24
C ASN A 182 -5.42 26.76 -2.06
N GLY A 183 -4.26 26.43 -2.62
CA GLY A 183 -3.78 25.07 -2.85
C GLY A 183 -3.33 24.30 -1.61
N VAL A 184 -4.27 23.92 -0.74
CA VAL A 184 -4.02 22.86 0.24
C VAL A 184 -4.49 21.55 -0.38
N ALA A 185 -3.55 20.78 -0.92
CA ALA A 185 -3.81 19.43 -1.40
C ALA A 185 -4.43 18.60 -0.27
N ALA A 186 -5.45 17.78 -0.58
CA ALA A 186 -5.99 16.85 0.39
C ALA A 186 -4.85 15.95 0.90
N SER A 187 -4.58 16.00 2.21
CA SER A 187 -3.59 15.14 2.85
C SER A 187 -4.30 14.04 3.62
N TYR A 188 -3.77 12.82 3.53
CA TYR A 188 -4.25 11.68 4.30
C TYR A 188 -3.24 11.33 5.37
N HIS A 189 -3.67 11.26 6.62
CA HIS A 189 -2.86 10.68 7.68
C HIS A 189 -3.01 9.15 7.66
N VAL A 190 -1.89 8.45 7.63
CA VAL A 190 -1.81 6.99 7.59
C VAL A 190 -1.12 6.51 8.86
N LYS A 191 -1.79 5.60 9.57
CA LYS A 191 -1.24 4.92 10.73
C LYS A 191 -1.18 3.41 10.47
N LEU A 192 0.02 2.84 10.54
CA LEU A 192 0.27 1.41 10.36
C LEU A 192 0.45 0.75 11.71
N GLN A 193 -0.28 -0.34 11.94
CA GLN A 193 -0.11 -1.18 13.13
C GLN A 193 0.24 -2.58 12.65
N LEU A 194 1.52 -2.92 12.73
CA LEU A 194 2.08 -4.14 12.17
C LEU A 194 2.50 -5.10 13.29
N GLN A 195 2.35 -6.37 13.01
CA GLN A 195 2.79 -7.49 13.83
C GLN A 195 3.63 -8.43 12.98
N PHE A 196 4.74 -8.90 13.54
CA PHE A 196 5.65 -9.83 12.90
C PHE A 196 5.60 -11.19 13.59
N PRO A 197 5.86 -12.30 12.86
CA PRO A 197 6.00 -13.62 13.47
C PRO A 197 7.06 -13.59 14.57
N LYS A 198 6.76 -14.19 15.73
CA LYS A 198 7.78 -14.41 16.75
C LYS A 198 8.76 -15.45 16.22
N HIS A 199 10.05 -15.13 16.17
CA HIS A 199 11.06 -16.16 15.96
C HIS A 199 11.01 -17.13 17.14
N SER A 200 10.57 -18.36 16.90
CA SER A 200 10.77 -19.45 17.84
C SER A 200 12.28 -19.70 17.93
N SER A 201 12.91 -19.32 19.04
CA SER A 201 14.25 -19.79 19.34
C SER A 201 14.16 -21.30 19.59
N ASN A 202 14.49 -22.09 18.56
CA ASN A 202 14.74 -23.51 18.74
C ASN A 202 15.95 -23.63 19.67
N LYS A 203 15.69 -23.80 20.97
CA LYS A 203 16.69 -24.31 21.91
C LYS A 203 16.82 -25.80 21.63
N PHE A 204 17.69 -26.16 20.69
CA PHE A 204 18.33 -27.46 20.76
C PHE A 204 19.25 -27.40 21.99
N LEU A 205 18.81 -28.01 23.08
CA LEU A 205 19.69 -28.34 24.20
C LEU A 205 20.60 -29.51 23.76
N PRO A 206 21.88 -29.51 24.18
CA PRO A 206 22.84 -30.57 23.87
C PRO A 206 22.46 -31.92 24.50
#